data_AF-W9NCX1-F1
#
_entry.id   AF-W9NCX1-F1
#
_cell.length_a   1.000
_cell.length_b   1.000
_cell.length_c   1.000
_cell.angle_alpha   90.00
_cell.angle_beta   90.00
_cell.angle_gamma   90.00
#
_symmetry.space_group_name_H-M   'P 1'
#
loop_
_entity.id
_entity.type
_entity.pdbx_description
1 polymer ?
#
loop_
_entity_poly.entity_id
_entity_poly.type
_entity_poly.pdbx_seq_one_letter_code
_entity_poly.pdbx_strand_id
1 'polypeptide(L)'
;MIAAMDDHRLCDTIALWHGRHPTVPNSAVNDLYLSLASHSGNRVTQAANTNGPCFRCSELKRKCQYLEGNRYCERCNDIPSLCYKFRICDAAIYAKWTDRLYQSRRRWIKFRNVPGHLINLCIQHFPEGPSLQVEAMTFETTDSTAMTSYKKAAADWEITNSKPIALRRLQKTSLSQYFRQCTNIFLESYEEHAVVKQLLRRNSSSVCATTLHMLGMLGLLMRGWHEGCNSAPEVLSNQMDSILEHEIAAMERNLLSMVQDSWNSKKDPTTISLVILAVLLLIERDLWRLMHWALYDSSRVDWKHPTPAPDLMRASLQLAQVMLGRFHHVGPWPLDIVETNATLGRLQEVGLKPLGQVYIPSFERPIRYHAGDPTSLDGSLLRRAFMLKQNPETANEVVESLTFDNFIRSHRPEEEQILGLIDINLEWPADMDAHSDFHFISSEDFSDGTSERSSAPRDNQPGSEHGSLSS
;
A
#
# COMPACT_ATOMS: atom_id res chain seq x y z
N MET A 1 -0.48 -32.20 -38.44
CA MET A 1 -0.56 -32.64 -37.03
C MET A 1 0.74 -32.21 -36.37
N ILE A 2 0.77 -31.38 -35.33
CA ILE A 2 -0.33 -30.75 -34.57
C ILE A 2 -0.79 -29.44 -35.26
N ALA A 3 -1.94 -28.88 -34.89
CA ALA A 3 -2.49 -27.63 -35.44
C ALA A 3 -2.53 -26.53 -34.37
N ALA A 4 -2.69 -25.28 -34.81
CA ALA A 4 -2.91 -24.14 -33.91
C ALA A 4 -4.28 -24.22 -33.20
N MET A 5 -4.42 -23.50 -32.09
CA MET A 5 -5.69 -23.12 -31.48
C MET A 5 -5.61 -21.67 -31.01
N ASP A 6 -6.70 -20.93 -31.18
CA ASP A 6 -6.65 -19.47 -31.37
C ASP A 6 -6.65 -18.63 -30.07
N ASP A 7 -5.89 -17.55 -30.09
CA ASP A 7 -5.75 -16.56 -29.01
C ASP A 7 -6.90 -15.51 -29.02
N HIS A 8 -8.08 -15.89 -29.53
CA HIS A 8 -9.14 -14.96 -29.92
C HIS A 8 -10.27 -14.78 -28.88
N ARG A 9 -10.16 -15.36 -27.67
CA ARG A 9 -11.22 -15.31 -26.64
C ARG A 9 -11.01 -14.31 -25.49
N LEU A 10 -10.01 -13.44 -25.57
CA LEU A 10 -9.74 -12.44 -24.51
C LEU A 10 -10.25 -11.03 -24.84
N CYS A 11 -10.51 -10.71 -26.11
CA CYS A 11 -10.86 -9.35 -26.54
C CYS A 11 -12.33 -8.97 -26.28
N ASP A 12 -13.27 -9.89 -26.52
CA ASP A 12 -14.71 -9.59 -26.54
C ASP A 12 -15.27 -9.16 -25.17
N THR A 13 -14.62 -9.56 -24.08
CA THR A 13 -15.03 -9.23 -22.70
C THR A 13 -14.82 -7.75 -22.34
N ILE A 14 -14.04 -7.01 -23.13
CA ILE A 14 -13.65 -5.61 -22.82
C ILE A 14 -14.62 -4.59 -23.43
N ALA A 15 -15.39 -4.95 -24.46
CA ALA A 15 -16.13 -4.01 -25.31
C ALA A 15 -17.50 -3.53 -24.76
N LEU A 16 -17.91 -3.92 -23.55
CA LEU A 16 -19.29 -3.73 -23.04
C LEU A 16 -19.40 -3.03 -21.68
N TRP A 17 -18.42 -2.19 -21.30
CA TRP A 17 -18.42 -1.48 -20.00
C TRP A 17 -18.45 0.06 -20.09
N HIS A 18 -19.26 0.60 -21.03
CA HIS A 18 -19.55 2.03 -21.10
C HIS A 18 -21.00 2.35 -20.68
N GLY A 19 -21.14 3.07 -19.56
CA GLY A 19 -22.36 3.78 -19.18
C GLY A 19 -23.25 3.06 -18.16
N ARG A 20 -23.50 3.75 -17.04
CA ARG A 20 -24.34 3.36 -15.87
C ARG A 20 -23.73 2.26 -15.00
N HIS A 21 -23.40 2.60 -13.75
CA HIS A 21 -23.13 1.60 -12.71
C HIS A 21 -24.42 0.83 -12.37
N PRO A 22 -24.44 -0.51 -12.47
CA PRO A 22 -25.43 -1.32 -11.79
C PRO A 22 -25.14 -1.27 -10.28
N THR A 23 -26.17 -1.18 -9.44
CA THR A 23 -26.05 -1.43 -8.01
C THR A 23 -25.80 -2.93 -7.79
N VAL A 24 -24.52 -3.33 -7.82
CA VAL A 24 -24.10 -4.74 -7.63
C VAL A 24 -24.61 -5.23 -6.28
N PRO A 25 -25.47 -6.28 -6.22
CA PRO A 25 -25.97 -6.78 -4.96
C PRO A 25 -24.84 -7.30 -4.07
N ASN A 26 -24.95 -7.10 -2.75
CA ASN A 26 -23.96 -7.55 -1.77
C ASN A 26 -23.64 -9.06 -1.84
N SER A 27 -24.52 -9.89 -2.42
CA SER A 27 -24.23 -11.28 -2.74
C SER A 27 -23.10 -11.43 -3.76
N ALA A 28 -23.18 -10.73 -4.90
CA ALA A 28 -22.21 -10.87 -6.00
C ALA A 28 -20.81 -10.38 -5.62
N VAL A 29 -20.71 -9.36 -4.75
CA VAL A 29 -19.42 -8.92 -4.16
C VAL A 29 -18.77 -10.04 -3.33
N ASN A 30 -19.56 -10.87 -2.66
CA ASN A 30 -19.07 -12.03 -1.89
C ASN A 30 -18.71 -13.23 -2.77
N ASP A 31 -19.24 -13.34 -3.99
CA ASP A 31 -18.85 -14.40 -4.93
C ASP A 31 -17.57 -14.01 -5.70
N LEU A 32 -17.41 -12.72 -6.04
CA LEU A 32 -16.13 -12.16 -6.51
C LEU A 32 -15.01 -12.36 -5.46
N TYR A 33 -15.34 -12.21 -4.18
CA TYR A 33 -14.43 -12.47 -3.06
C TYR A 33 -13.92 -13.92 -3.03
N LEU A 34 -14.76 -14.91 -3.36
CA LEU A 34 -14.34 -16.31 -3.50
C LEU A 34 -13.36 -16.51 -4.67
N SER A 35 -13.56 -15.79 -5.78
CA SER A 35 -12.61 -15.79 -6.90
C SER A 35 -11.25 -15.19 -6.49
N LEU A 36 -11.25 -14.06 -5.78
CA LEU A 36 -10.02 -13.41 -5.30
C LEU A 36 -9.27 -14.23 -4.23
N ALA A 37 -9.99 -14.88 -3.32
CA ALA A 37 -9.42 -15.82 -2.33
C ALA A 37 -8.82 -17.09 -2.97
N SER A 38 -9.23 -17.43 -4.20
CA SER A 38 -8.65 -18.55 -4.96
C SER A 38 -7.44 -18.14 -5.82
N HIS A 39 -7.40 -16.90 -6.34
CA HIS A 39 -6.27 -16.40 -7.13
C HIS A 39 -5.10 -15.88 -6.27
N SER A 40 -5.37 -15.24 -5.12
CA SER A 40 -4.34 -14.63 -4.26
C SER A 40 -3.64 -15.61 -3.31
N GLY A 41 -4.08 -16.88 -3.26
CA GLY A 41 -3.60 -17.88 -2.29
C GLY A 41 -4.09 -17.68 -0.84
N ASN A 42 -4.52 -16.47 -0.48
CA ASN A 42 -5.16 -16.17 0.81
C ASN A 42 -6.56 -16.81 0.89
N ARG A 43 -6.58 -18.08 1.27
CA ARG A 43 -7.80 -18.83 1.62
C ARG A 43 -8.45 -18.30 2.89
N VAL A 44 -9.13 -17.15 2.80
CA VAL A 44 -10.14 -16.75 3.80
C VAL A 44 -11.38 -17.63 3.60
N THR A 45 -11.25 -18.91 3.96
CA THR A 45 -12.32 -19.89 3.77
C THR A 45 -13.52 -19.59 4.65
N GLN A 46 -14.70 -19.54 4.03
CA GLN A 46 -15.97 -19.52 4.75
C GLN A 46 -16.03 -20.69 5.75
N ALA A 47 -16.69 -20.45 6.87
CA ALA A 47 -16.69 -21.35 8.02
C ALA A 47 -17.36 -22.71 7.79
N ALA A 48 -18.00 -22.95 6.64
CA ALA A 48 -18.73 -24.19 6.35
C ALA A 48 -17.86 -25.46 6.45
N ASN A 49 -16.67 -25.47 5.81
CA ASN A 49 -15.91 -26.71 5.53
C ASN A 49 -14.68 -26.96 6.42
N THR A 50 -14.51 -26.26 7.54
CA THR A 50 -13.40 -26.52 8.50
C THR A 50 -13.92 -27.02 9.85
N ASN A 51 -13.34 -28.11 10.37
CA ASN A 51 -13.88 -28.86 11.52
C ASN A 51 -13.75 -28.18 12.90
N GLY A 52 -13.34 -26.91 12.97
CA GLY A 52 -13.26 -26.12 14.21
C GLY A 52 -14.57 -25.38 14.56
N PRO A 53 -14.67 -24.80 15.76
CA PRO A 53 -15.66 -23.76 16.09
C PRO A 53 -15.24 -22.40 15.51
N CYS A 54 -16.20 -21.50 15.28
CA CYS A 54 -15.92 -20.08 15.04
C CYS A 54 -15.40 -19.40 16.32
N PHE A 55 -14.84 -18.21 16.20
CA PHE A 55 -14.24 -17.45 17.30
C PHE A 55 -15.12 -17.34 18.56
N ARG A 56 -16.34 -16.78 18.45
CA ARG A 56 -17.28 -16.62 19.59
C ARG A 56 -17.65 -17.97 20.23
N CYS A 57 -17.77 -19.04 19.44
CA CYS A 57 -18.01 -20.39 19.97
C CYS A 57 -16.76 -21.02 20.62
N SER A 58 -15.58 -20.75 20.09
CA SER A 58 -14.29 -21.22 20.60
C SER A 58 -14.01 -20.69 22.01
N GLU A 59 -14.26 -19.40 22.26
CA GLU A 59 -14.11 -18.81 23.60
C GLU A 59 -15.12 -19.36 24.60
N LEU A 60 -16.35 -19.60 24.16
CA LEU A 60 -17.38 -20.29 24.96
C LEU A 60 -17.09 -21.79 25.16
N LYS A 61 -16.00 -22.34 24.58
CA LYS A 61 -15.64 -23.77 24.54
C LYS A 61 -16.77 -24.66 23.99
N ARG A 62 -17.57 -24.15 23.05
CA ARG A 62 -18.71 -24.85 22.42
C ARG A 62 -18.45 -25.11 20.95
N LYS A 63 -19.09 -26.14 20.40
CA LYS A 63 -19.17 -26.32 18.94
C LYS A 63 -20.05 -25.22 18.34
N CYS A 64 -19.80 -24.88 17.08
CA CYS A 64 -20.79 -24.15 16.29
C CYS A 64 -21.99 -25.05 15.99
N GLN A 65 -23.18 -24.48 16.10
CA GLN A 65 -24.41 -25.01 15.53
C GLN A 65 -24.76 -24.11 14.36
N TYR A 66 -24.55 -24.60 13.14
CA TYR A 66 -25.04 -23.93 11.94
C TYR A 66 -26.46 -24.39 11.69
N LEU A 67 -27.38 -23.45 11.50
CA LEU A 67 -28.73 -23.75 11.03
C LEU A 67 -28.67 -23.99 9.52
N GLU A 68 -29.54 -24.84 8.99
CA GLU A 68 -29.56 -25.15 7.56
C GLU A 68 -29.82 -23.89 6.74
N GLY A 69 -29.07 -23.70 5.65
CA GLY A 69 -29.06 -22.48 4.84
C GLY A 69 -28.34 -21.26 5.44
N ASN A 70 -28.08 -21.21 6.76
CA ASN A 70 -27.42 -20.06 7.39
C ASN A 70 -25.89 -20.09 7.25
N ARG A 71 -25.32 -19.00 6.74
CA ARG A 71 -23.86 -18.78 6.61
C ARG A 71 -23.15 -18.67 7.97
N TYR A 72 -23.92 -18.41 9.03
CA TYR A 72 -23.45 -18.13 10.37
C TYR A 72 -23.99 -19.18 11.36
N CYS A 73 -23.27 -19.39 12.46
CA CYS A 73 -23.77 -20.23 13.53
C CYS A 73 -24.79 -19.46 14.37
N GLU A 74 -25.73 -20.18 14.98
CA GLU A 74 -26.80 -19.68 15.85
C GLU A 74 -26.33 -18.57 16.81
N ARG A 75 -25.18 -18.75 17.47
CA ARG A 75 -24.61 -17.79 18.44
C ARG A 75 -23.86 -16.62 17.82
N CYS A 76 -23.84 -16.47 16.50
CA CYS A 76 -23.27 -15.32 15.81
C CYS A 76 -24.26 -14.77 14.78
N ASN A 77 -25.55 -15.12 14.86
CA ASN A 77 -26.56 -14.57 13.96
C ASN A 77 -26.80 -13.08 14.25
N ASP A 78 -26.76 -12.70 15.53
CA ASP A 78 -26.77 -11.31 16.04
C ASP A 78 -25.43 -10.56 15.89
N ILE A 79 -24.33 -11.25 15.53
CA ILE A 79 -23.05 -10.61 15.20
C ILE A 79 -22.36 -11.38 14.06
N PRO A 80 -22.87 -11.32 12.81
CA PRO A 80 -22.35 -12.08 11.68
C PRO A 80 -20.85 -11.87 11.45
N SER A 81 -20.40 -10.63 11.70
CA SER A 81 -19.00 -10.20 11.63
C SER A 81 -18.05 -10.99 12.54
N LEU A 82 -18.52 -11.58 13.65
CA LEU A 82 -17.71 -12.43 14.56
C LEU A 82 -17.78 -13.94 14.24
N CYS A 83 -18.55 -14.37 13.24
CA CYS A 83 -18.82 -15.78 12.97
C CYS A 83 -17.69 -16.53 12.22
N TYR A 84 -16.50 -15.95 12.13
CA TYR A 84 -15.40 -16.52 11.38
C TYR A 84 -14.70 -17.71 12.09
N LYS A 85 -14.27 -18.70 11.29
CA LYS A 85 -13.30 -19.74 11.69
C LYS A 85 -11.88 -19.32 11.28
N PHE A 86 -11.54 -18.07 11.61
CA PHE A 86 -10.37 -17.37 11.13
C PHE A 86 -9.27 -17.35 12.20
N ARG A 87 -8.08 -17.86 11.87
CA ARG A 87 -6.87 -17.61 12.66
C ARG A 87 -6.28 -16.30 12.16
N ILE A 88 -5.72 -15.49 13.06
CA ILE A 88 -5.33 -14.12 12.69
C ILE A 88 -4.23 -14.07 11.62
N CYS A 89 -3.44 -15.15 11.51
CA CYS A 89 -2.42 -15.36 10.49
C CYS A 89 -2.94 -15.78 9.09
N ASP A 90 -4.23 -16.07 8.92
CA ASP A 90 -4.82 -16.49 7.64
C ASP A 90 -5.20 -15.32 6.70
N ALA A 91 -5.19 -14.07 7.17
CA ALA A 91 -5.28 -12.89 6.31
C ALA A 91 -4.20 -11.88 6.69
N ALA A 92 -3.00 -12.16 6.20
CA ALA A 92 -1.92 -11.19 6.07
C ALA A 92 -2.33 -10.11 5.05
N ILE A 93 -2.46 -8.86 5.50
CA ILE A 93 -2.79 -7.64 4.73
C ILE A 93 -1.82 -7.46 3.57
N TYR A 94 -0.55 -7.73 3.84
CA TYR A 94 0.58 -7.44 3.00
C TYR A 94 1.01 -8.64 2.15
N ALA A 95 0.37 -9.81 2.31
CA ALA A 95 0.55 -10.95 1.42
C ALA A 95 0.30 -10.60 -0.06
N LYS A 96 -0.60 -9.64 -0.34
CA LYS A 96 -0.81 -9.05 -1.67
C LYS A 96 0.48 -8.58 -2.35
N TRP A 97 1.43 -8.04 -1.59
CA TRP A 97 2.73 -7.63 -2.12
C TRP A 97 3.63 -8.80 -2.53
N THR A 98 3.32 -10.02 -2.11
CA THR A 98 4.04 -11.23 -2.54
C THR A 98 3.47 -11.85 -3.83
N ASP A 99 2.40 -11.27 -4.39
CA ASP A 99 1.85 -11.68 -5.68
C ASP A 99 2.90 -11.59 -6.80
N ARG A 100 2.93 -12.62 -7.65
CA ARG A 100 3.95 -12.77 -8.69
C ARG A 100 3.75 -11.79 -9.85
N LEU A 101 2.51 -11.46 -10.21
CA LEU A 101 2.23 -10.53 -11.29
C LEU A 101 2.58 -9.10 -10.86
N TYR A 102 2.15 -8.69 -9.67
CA TYR A 102 2.52 -7.43 -9.04
C TYR A 102 4.04 -7.26 -8.94
N GLN A 103 4.75 -8.24 -8.38
CA GLN A 103 6.20 -8.19 -8.25
C GLN A 103 6.91 -8.21 -9.62
N SER A 104 6.41 -8.93 -10.63
CA SER A 104 7.00 -8.88 -11.98
C SER A 104 6.82 -7.53 -12.67
N ARG A 105 5.69 -6.85 -12.43
CA ARG A 105 5.40 -5.52 -12.98
C ARG A 105 6.24 -4.45 -12.26
N ARG A 106 6.29 -4.46 -10.92
CA ARG A 106 7.09 -3.51 -10.10
C ARG A 106 8.61 -3.68 -10.24
N ARG A 107 9.10 -4.88 -10.56
CA ARG A 107 10.53 -5.14 -10.82
C ARG A 107 10.96 -4.88 -12.25
N TRP A 108 10.01 -4.67 -13.17
CA TRP A 108 10.24 -4.28 -14.57
C TRP A 108 11.24 -5.18 -15.32
N ILE A 109 10.93 -6.49 -15.37
CA ILE A 109 11.83 -7.54 -15.91
C ILE A 109 12.14 -7.39 -17.42
N LYS A 110 11.45 -6.51 -18.15
CA LYS A 110 11.52 -6.37 -19.62
C LYS A 110 12.43 -5.25 -20.14
N PHE A 111 13.24 -4.62 -19.31
CA PHE A 111 14.16 -3.58 -19.80
C PHE A 111 15.22 -4.13 -20.75
N ARG A 112 15.58 -3.31 -21.75
CA ARG A 112 16.79 -3.55 -22.54
C ARG A 112 17.96 -2.90 -21.79
N ASN A 113 18.89 -3.73 -21.33
CA ASN A 113 20.13 -3.25 -20.72
C ASN A 113 20.94 -2.51 -21.79
N VAL A 114 21.17 -1.22 -21.59
CA VAL A 114 22.11 -0.45 -22.43
C VAL A 114 23.52 -0.87 -22.03
N PRO A 115 24.42 -1.22 -22.97
CA PRO A 115 25.83 -1.43 -22.67
C PRO A 115 26.45 -0.12 -22.17
N GLY A 116 26.62 0.02 -20.85
CA GLY A 116 26.97 1.28 -20.22
C GLY A 116 27.64 1.13 -18.86
N HIS A 117 28.11 2.25 -18.31
CA HIS A 117 28.82 2.29 -17.05
C HIS A 117 27.93 1.98 -15.85
N LEU A 118 28.52 1.35 -14.83
CA LEU A 118 27.87 1.17 -13.53
C LEU A 118 27.75 2.51 -12.83
N ILE A 119 26.54 2.80 -12.33
CA ILE A 119 26.27 3.99 -11.52
C ILE A 119 26.17 3.52 -10.07
N ASN A 120 27.13 3.91 -9.24
CA ASN A 120 27.00 3.76 -7.80
C ASN A 120 26.17 4.94 -7.28
N LEU A 121 24.99 4.68 -6.73
CA LEU A 121 24.11 5.71 -6.19
C LEU A 121 24.02 5.63 -4.67
N CYS A 122 24.05 6.81 -4.05
CA CYS A 122 23.81 7.01 -2.63
C CYS A 122 22.33 7.39 -2.44
N ILE A 123 21.50 6.45 -1.98
CA ILE A 123 20.06 6.68 -1.76
C ILE A 123 19.70 6.66 -0.27
N GLN A 124 18.72 7.47 0.12
CA GLN A 124 18.34 7.65 1.52
C GLN A 124 16.84 7.92 1.69
N HIS A 125 16.33 7.76 2.91
CA HIS A 125 14.99 8.23 3.29
C HIS A 125 15.07 9.62 3.92
N PHE A 126 16.00 9.83 4.87
CA PHE A 126 16.16 11.06 5.65
C PHE A 126 17.42 11.83 5.18
N PRO A 127 17.39 13.17 5.06
CA PRO A 127 18.53 13.97 4.57
C PRO A 127 19.83 13.79 5.35
N GLU A 128 19.73 13.64 6.67
CA GLU A 128 20.84 13.49 7.61
C GLU A 128 20.92 12.06 8.19
N GLY A 129 20.16 11.12 7.60
CA GLY A 129 20.07 9.75 8.09
C GLY A 129 21.11 8.80 7.49
N PRO A 130 20.98 7.49 7.79
CA PRO A 130 21.69 6.46 7.07
C PRO A 130 21.43 6.57 5.57
N SER A 131 22.49 6.35 4.79
CA SER A 131 22.45 6.21 3.33
C SER A 131 22.81 4.79 2.91
N LEU A 132 22.34 4.41 1.72
CA LEU A 132 22.50 3.09 1.14
C LEU A 132 23.20 3.23 -0.21
N GLN A 133 24.35 2.59 -0.36
CA GLN A 133 25.04 2.48 -1.64
C GLN A 133 24.41 1.36 -2.47
N VAL A 134 23.97 1.67 -3.69
CA VAL A 134 23.37 0.71 -4.63
C VAL A 134 24.08 0.70 -5.97
N GLU A 135 24.27 -0.49 -6.55
CA GLU A 135 24.79 -0.67 -7.91
C GLU A 135 23.61 -0.57 -8.88
N ALA A 136 23.58 0.51 -9.66
CA ALA A 136 22.53 0.82 -10.63
C ALA A 136 23.08 0.87 -12.07
N MET A 137 22.18 0.86 -13.05
CA MET A 137 22.49 0.92 -14.47
C MET A 137 21.45 1.74 -15.23
N THR A 138 21.82 2.25 -16.41
CA THR A 138 20.85 2.82 -17.36
C THR A 138 20.09 1.74 -18.12
N PHE A 139 18.89 2.07 -18.60
CA PHE A 139 18.06 1.16 -19.39
C PHE A 139 17.34 1.85 -20.56
N GLU A 140 16.95 1.06 -21.55
CA GLU A 140 16.00 1.43 -22.61
C GLU A 140 14.65 0.75 -22.36
N THR A 141 13.57 1.47 -22.66
CA THR A 141 12.17 1.01 -22.58
C THR A 141 11.37 1.53 -23.77
N THR A 142 10.41 0.75 -24.26
CA THR A 142 9.39 1.22 -25.22
C THR A 142 8.11 1.70 -24.52
N ASP A 143 7.96 1.44 -23.22
CA ASP A 143 6.89 1.97 -22.38
C ASP A 143 7.28 3.37 -21.90
N SER A 144 6.59 4.39 -22.41
CA SER A 144 6.82 5.79 -22.07
C SER A 144 6.38 6.16 -20.65
N THR A 145 5.44 5.43 -20.04
CA THR A 145 4.96 5.68 -18.67
C THR A 145 5.90 5.11 -17.61
N ALA A 146 6.79 4.18 -17.97
CA ALA A 146 7.69 3.50 -17.04
C ALA A 146 8.65 4.44 -16.28
N MET A 147 8.88 5.65 -16.78
CA MET A 147 9.70 6.69 -16.10
C MET A 147 8.86 7.78 -15.43
N THR A 148 7.55 7.78 -15.61
CA THR A 148 6.63 8.84 -15.18
C THR A 148 6.23 8.64 -13.72
N SER A 149 6.53 9.63 -12.88
CA SER A 149 6.16 9.69 -11.47
C SER A 149 5.03 10.70 -11.27
N TYR A 150 3.99 10.27 -10.55
CA TYR A 150 2.81 11.08 -10.24
C TYR A 150 2.91 11.61 -8.81
N LYS A 151 3.24 12.90 -8.67
CA LYS A 151 3.22 13.62 -7.40
C LYS A 151 1.93 14.40 -7.29
N LYS A 152 1.36 14.46 -6.09
CA LYS A 152 0.22 15.35 -5.82
C LYS A 152 0.71 16.72 -5.40
N ALA A 153 0.09 17.77 -5.93
CA ALA A 153 0.21 19.13 -5.46
C ALA A 153 -1.11 19.58 -4.80
N ALA A 154 -1.19 20.86 -4.45
CA ALA A 154 -2.39 21.45 -3.85
C ALA A 154 -3.61 21.40 -4.79
N ALA A 155 -3.43 21.81 -6.05
CA ALA A 155 -4.51 21.96 -7.03
C ALA A 155 -4.70 20.74 -7.95
N ASP A 156 -3.62 20.05 -8.34
CA ASP A 156 -3.68 18.93 -9.30
C ASP A 156 -2.47 17.97 -9.16
N TRP A 157 -2.32 17.04 -10.09
CA TRP A 157 -1.22 16.08 -10.21
C TRP A 157 -0.04 16.65 -11.00
N GLU A 158 1.09 16.83 -10.30
CA GLU A 158 2.40 17.00 -10.95
C GLU A 158 2.83 15.69 -11.60
N ILE A 159 2.84 15.69 -12.93
CA ILE A 159 3.41 14.60 -13.75
C ILE A 159 4.88 14.93 -14.00
N THR A 160 5.80 14.07 -13.57
CA THR A 160 7.25 14.29 -13.72
C THR A 160 7.92 13.08 -14.36
N ASN A 161 8.84 13.29 -15.30
CA ASN A 161 9.60 12.21 -15.92
C ASN A 161 10.98 12.07 -15.25
N SER A 162 11.30 10.86 -14.80
CA SER A 162 12.51 10.55 -14.06
C SER A 162 13.64 9.99 -14.95
N LYS A 163 14.85 9.89 -14.39
CA LYS A 163 16.02 9.33 -15.10
C LYS A 163 15.77 7.84 -15.44
N PRO A 164 16.22 7.33 -16.60
CA PRO A 164 16.15 5.91 -16.97
C PRO A 164 17.19 5.07 -16.19
N ILE A 165 17.02 4.95 -14.88
CA ILE A 165 17.94 4.24 -13.97
C ILE A 165 17.21 3.12 -13.23
N ALA A 166 17.77 1.92 -13.29
CA ALA A 166 17.28 0.72 -12.60
C ALA A 166 18.33 0.14 -11.64
N LEU A 167 17.86 -0.54 -10.61
CA LEU A 167 18.66 -1.33 -9.68
C LEU A 167 19.27 -2.53 -10.42
N ARG A 168 20.60 -2.66 -10.38
CA ARG A 168 21.33 -3.82 -10.92
C ARG A 168 21.70 -4.81 -9.81
N ARG A 169 22.17 -4.34 -8.66
CA ARG A 169 22.54 -5.20 -7.53
C ARG A 169 22.40 -4.50 -6.19
N LEU A 170 21.99 -5.28 -5.19
CA LEU A 170 21.84 -4.84 -3.79
C LEU A 170 22.40 -5.90 -2.84
N GLN A 171 23.12 -5.47 -1.80
CA GLN A 171 23.63 -6.36 -0.76
C GLN A 171 22.59 -6.49 0.37
N LYS A 172 22.00 -7.68 0.55
CA LYS A 172 20.91 -7.87 1.53
C LYS A 172 21.33 -7.58 2.98
N THR A 173 22.56 -7.91 3.37
CA THR A 173 23.12 -7.60 4.69
C THR A 173 23.08 -6.11 4.99
N SER A 174 23.62 -5.30 4.07
CA SER A 174 23.66 -3.84 4.15
C SER A 174 22.25 -3.25 4.20
N LEU A 175 21.32 -3.78 3.39
CA LEU A 175 19.91 -3.37 3.40
C LEU A 175 19.21 -3.64 4.75
N SER A 176 19.40 -4.82 5.34
CA SER A 176 18.78 -5.15 6.65
C SER A 176 19.33 -4.31 7.80
N GLN A 177 20.61 -3.92 7.75
CA GLN A 177 21.18 -2.96 8.70
C GLN A 177 20.60 -1.55 8.48
N TYR A 178 20.61 -1.08 7.24
CA TYR A 178 20.06 0.21 6.82
C TYR A 178 18.61 0.40 7.27
N PHE A 179 17.74 -0.58 6.97
CA PHE A 179 16.34 -0.57 7.38
C PHE A 179 16.16 -0.48 8.90
N ARG A 180 16.99 -1.17 9.69
CA ARG A 180 16.95 -1.06 11.15
C ARG A 180 17.30 0.35 11.63
N GLN A 181 18.36 0.96 11.09
CA GLN A 181 18.79 2.30 11.48
C GLN A 181 17.74 3.36 11.09
N CYS A 182 17.19 3.29 9.87
CA CYS A 182 16.11 4.18 9.45
C CYS A 182 14.78 3.94 10.19
N THR A 183 14.50 2.72 10.64
CA THR A 183 13.35 2.42 11.51
C THR A 183 13.47 3.17 12.84
N ASN A 184 14.65 3.18 13.47
CA ASN A 184 14.84 3.87 14.76
C ASN A 184 14.55 5.38 14.63
N ILE A 185 15.15 6.04 13.64
CA ILE A 185 14.93 7.47 13.35
C ILE A 185 13.46 7.78 13.04
N PHE A 186 12.77 6.87 12.35
CA PHE A 186 11.32 6.99 12.16
C PHE A 186 10.58 6.92 13.50
N LEU A 187 10.90 5.96 14.38
CA LEU A 187 10.21 5.76 15.65
C LEU A 187 10.49 6.89 16.66
N GLU A 188 11.71 7.43 16.68
CA GLU A 188 12.09 8.64 17.45
C GLU A 188 11.19 9.82 17.06
N SER A 189 10.91 10.01 15.77
CA SER A 189 9.99 11.05 15.27
C SER A 189 8.52 10.87 15.71
N TYR A 190 8.16 9.72 16.29
CA TYR A 190 6.81 9.38 16.75
C TYR A 190 6.79 8.92 18.22
N GLU A 191 7.84 9.19 19.02
CA GLU A 191 7.96 8.68 20.39
C GLU A 191 6.84 9.18 21.34
N GLU A 192 6.27 10.35 21.05
CA GLU A 192 5.12 10.93 21.77
C GLU A 192 3.74 10.43 21.31
N HIS A 193 3.66 9.63 20.25
CA HIS A 193 2.41 8.99 19.86
C HIS A 193 2.10 7.83 20.83
N ALA A 194 1.00 7.89 21.58
CA ALA A 194 0.74 7.03 22.74
C ALA A 194 0.94 5.51 22.49
N VAL A 195 0.49 4.99 21.33
CA VAL A 195 0.69 3.58 20.96
C VAL A 195 2.18 3.24 20.74
N VAL A 196 2.95 4.14 20.13
CA VAL A 196 4.39 3.97 19.89
C VAL A 196 5.16 4.09 21.22
N LYS A 197 4.82 5.10 22.03
CA LYS A 197 5.37 5.32 23.38
C LYS A 197 5.24 4.07 24.28
N GLN A 198 4.05 3.48 24.30
CA GLN A 198 3.78 2.27 25.09
C GLN A 198 4.43 1.02 24.49
N LEU A 199 4.60 0.93 23.16
CA LEU A 199 5.35 -0.15 22.52
C LEU A 199 6.85 -0.06 22.83
N LEU A 200 7.44 1.15 22.78
CA LEU A 200 8.84 1.41 23.14
C LEU A 200 9.12 1.03 24.60
N ARG A 201 8.23 1.43 25.52
CA ARG A 201 8.23 0.99 26.94
C ARG A 201 8.19 -0.54 27.11
N ARG A 202 7.73 -1.30 26.09
CA ARG A 202 7.60 -2.76 26.09
C ARG A 202 8.49 -3.46 25.04
N ASN A 203 9.52 -2.78 24.51
CA ASN A 203 10.36 -3.28 23.40
C ASN A 203 11.22 -4.52 23.75
N SER A 204 11.32 -4.90 25.02
CA SER A 204 11.89 -6.18 25.45
C SER A 204 11.03 -7.39 25.03
N SER A 205 9.74 -7.17 24.75
CA SER A 205 8.84 -8.18 24.20
C SER A 205 9.01 -8.29 22.69
N SER A 206 9.34 -9.49 22.19
CA SER A 206 9.64 -9.72 20.77
C SER A 206 8.47 -9.40 19.83
N VAL A 207 7.22 -9.51 20.31
CA VAL A 207 6.03 -9.10 19.53
C VAL A 207 5.94 -7.57 19.42
N CYS A 208 6.27 -6.83 20.48
CA CYS A 208 6.38 -5.36 20.44
C CYS A 208 7.50 -4.90 19.51
N ALA A 209 8.69 -5.51 19.62
CA ALA A 209 9.83 -5.19 18.77
C ALA A 209 9.53 -5.44 17.28
N THR A 210 8.88 -6.57 16.95
CA THR A 210 8.44 -6.87 15.58
C THR A 210 7.41 -5.85 15.09
N THR A 211 6.46 -5.46 15.95
CA THR A 211 5.44 -4.45 15.65
C THR A 211 6.05 -3.07 15.39
N LEU A 212 7.00 -2.63 16.23
CA LEU A 212 7.74 -1.38 16.07
C LEU A 212 8.55 -1.36 14.77
N HIS A 213 9.26 -2.45 14.47
CA HIS A 213 10.03 -2.52 13.23
C HIS A 213 9.12 -2.48 11.99
N MET A 214 7.97 -3.14 12.05
CA MET A 214 6.96 -3.12 10.99
C MET A 214 6.31 -1.74 10.80
N LEU A 215 6.01 -1.02 11.90
CA LEU A 215 5.53 0.37 11.87
C LEU A 215 6.54 1.32 11.22
N GLY A 216 7.82 1.24 11.63
CA GLY A 216 8.87 2.05 11.04
C GLY A 216 9.09 1.72 9.56
N MET A 217 9.13 0.44 9.19
CA MET A 217 9.30 -0.02 7.81
C MET A 217 8.15 0.40 6.88
N LEU A 218 6.90 0.38 7.36
CA LEU A 218 5.78 0.98 6.61
C LEU A 218 5.95 2.50 6.50
N GLY A 219 6.42 3.17 7.56
CA GLY A 219 6.78 4.59 7.56
C GLY A 219 7.87 4.95 6.53
N LEU A 220 8.87 4.08 6.35
CA LEU A 220 9.89 4.22 5.30
C LEU A 220 9.25 4.13 3.90
N LEU A 221 8.41 3.12 3.66
CA LEU A 221 7.69 2.94 2.39
C LEU A 221 6.78 4.15 2.07
N MET A 222 6.11 4.70 3.09
CA MET A 222 5.27 5.89 2.97
C MET A 222 6.09 7.16 2.71
N ARG A 223 7.35 7.22 3.15
CA ARG A 223 8.26 8.36 2.94
C ARG A 223 8.98 8.31 1.58
N GLY A 224 9.34 7.11 1.13
CA GLY A 224 9.99 6.86 -0.16
C GLY A 224 11.46 7.28 -0.24
N TRP A 225 12.07 6.92 -1.38
CA TRP A 225 13.51 7.01 -1.61
C TRP A 225 13.94 8.33 -2.27
N HIS A 226 15.11 8.82 -1.85
CA HIS A 226 15.71 10.08 -2.28
C HIS A 226 17.17 9.88 -2.76
N GLU A 227 17.57 10.64 -3.78
CA GLU A 227 18.93 10.77 -4.29
C GLU A 227 19.46 12.16 -3.89
N GLY A 228 20.19 12.23 -2.78
CA GLY A 228 20.53 13.50 -2.12
C GLY A 228 19.27 14.23 -1.64
N CYS A 229 19.00 15.41 -2.21
CA CYS A 229 17.81 16.21 -1.94
C CYS A 229 16.63 15.94 -2.90
N ASN A 230 16.85 15.15 -3.96
CA ASN A 230 15.83 14.86 -4.97
C ASN A 230 15.11 13.54 -4.67
N SER A 231 13.92 13.30 -5.24
CA SER A 231 13.36 11.94 -5.28
C SER A 231 14.26 11.02 -6.11
N ALA A 232 14.42 9.77 -5.67
CA ALA A 232 15.14 8.76 -6.45
C ALA A 232 14.40 8.46 -7.76
N PRO A 233 15.10 8.06 -8.84
CA PRO A 233 14.49 7.68 -10.13
C PRO A 233 13.35 6.68 -9.97
N GLU A 234 12.24 6.85 -10.71
CA GLU A 234 10.97 6.17 -10.41
C GLU A 234 11.10 4.64 -10.48
N VAL A 235 11.82 4.11 -11.48
CA VAL A 235 12.08 2.68 -11.60
C VAL A 235 12.93 2.13 -10.45
N LEU A 236 14.01 2.82 -10.07
CA LEU A 236 14.83 2.48 -8.91
C LEU A 236 13.99 2.51 -7.62
N SER A 237 13.15 3.54 -7.43
CA SER A 237 12.22 3.63 -6.30
C SER A 237 11.27 2.44 -6.28
N ASN A 238 10.61 2.12 -7.40
CA ASN A 238 9.69 0.97 -7.51
C ASN A 238 10.37 -0.37 -7.18
N GLN A 239 11.61 -0.56 -7.62
CA GLN A 239 12.38 -1.78 -7.34
C GLN A 239 12.81 -1.85 -5.87
N MET A 240 13.20 -0.74 -5.26
CA MET A 240 13.54 -0.69 -3.83
C MET A 240 12.31 -0.86 -2.92
N ASP A 241 11.18 -0.23 -3.28
CA ASP A 241 9.89 -0.41 -2.61
C ASP A 241 9.40 -1.86 -2.73
N SER A 242 9.52 -2.48 -3.91
CA SER A 242 9.17 -3.89 -4.16
C SER A 242 9.91 -4.87 -3.24
N ILE A 243 11.12 -4.50 -2.79
CA ILE A 243 11.91 -5.26 -1.81
C ILE A 243 11.44 -4.95 -0.38
N LEU A 244 11.24 -3.68 -0.04
CA LEU A 244 10.74 -3.23 1.28
C LEU A 244 9.36 -3.85 1.60
N GLU A 245 8.43 -3.79 0.66
CA GLU A 245 7.11 -4.44 0.72
C GLU A 245 7.23 -5.96 0.95
N HIS A 246 8.20 -6.63 0.30
CA HIS A 246 8.39 -8.06 0.47
C HIS A 246 8.91 -8.44 1.87
N GLU A 247 9.83 -7.65 2.45
CA GLU A 247 10.29 -7.86 3.83
C GLU A 247 9.16 -7.56 4.84
N ILE A 248 8.34 -6.53 4.63
CA ILE A 248 7.16 -6.25 5.48
C ILE A 248 6.14 -7.41 5.42
N ALA A 249 5.86 -7.95 4.22
CA ALA A 249 4.99 -9.12 4.05
C ALA A 249 5.58 -10.44 4.61
N ALA A 250 6.88 -10.49 4.88
CA ALA A 250 7.52 -11.56 5.64
C ALA A 250 7.36 -11.34 7.15
N MET A 251 7.63 -10.12 7.64
CA MET A 251 7.47 -9.76 9.05
C MET A 251 6.02 -9.89 9.54
N GLU A 252 5.03 -9.52 8.71
CA GLU A 252 3.61 -9.62 9.07
C GLU A 252 3.22 -11.05 9.46
N ARG A 253 3.58 -12.04 8.64
CA ARG A 253 3.20 -13.44 8.90
C ARG A 253 3.80 -13.97 10.20
N ASN A 254 5.01 -13.52 10.54
CA ASN A 254 5.62 -13.79 11.84
C ASN A 254 4.86 -13.08 12.97
N LEU A 255 4.58 -11.77 12.82
CA LEU A 255 3.84 -10.97 13.80
C LEU A 255 2.46 -11.56 14.11
N LEU A 256 1.68 -11.92 13.07
CA LEU A 256 0.34 -12.49 13.23
C LEU A 256 0.38 -13.87 13.91
N SER A 257 1.42 -14.69 13.68
CA SER A 257 1.63 -15.92 14.47
C SER A 257 1.92 -15.60 15.93
N MET A 258 2.86 -14.70 16.20
CA MET A 258 3.23 -14.30 17.58
C MET A 258 2.04 -13.71 18.34
N VAL A 259 1.17 -12.94 17.66
CA VAL A 259 -0.11 -12.45 18.22
C VAL A 259 -1.07 -13.61 18.48
N GLN A 260 -1.22 -14.55 17.55
CA GLN A 260 -2.08 -15.72 17.70
C GLN A 260 -1.65 -16.64 18.87
N ASP A 261 -0.35 -16.82 19.06
CA ASP A 261 0.21 -17.65 20.14
C ASP A 261 0.13 -16.92 21.49
N SER A 262 0.45 -15.63 21.51
CA SER A 262 0.25 -14.77 22.70
C SER A 262 -1.20 -14.77 23.15
N TRP A 263 -2.14 -14.62 22.20
CA TRP A 263 -3.59 -14.73 22.41
C TRP A 263 -3.97 -16.04 23.11
N ASN A 264 -3.56 -17.16 22.53
CA ASN A 264 -3.89 -18.48 23.03
C ASN A 264 -3.32 -18.73 24.43
N SER A 265 -2.16 -18.14 24.75
CA SER A 265 -1.53 -18.21 26.07
C SER A 265 -2.23 -17.37 27.15
N LYS A 266 -2.93 -16.29 26.76
CA LYS A 266 -3.55 -15.28 27.65
C LYS A 266 -2.62 -14.61 28.68
N LYS A 267 -1.29 -14.73 28.54
CA LYS A 267 -0.32 -14.32 29.58
C LYS A 267 -0.16 -12.81 29.78
N ASP A 268 -0.25 -12.01 28.72
CA ASP A 268 -0.14 -10.53 28.79
C ASP A 268 -1.20 -9.89 27.88
N PRO A 269 -2.45 -9.75 28.36
CA PRO A 269 -3.52 -9.15 27.57
C PRO A 269 -3.24 -7.69 27.21
N THR A 270 -2.46 -6.95 28.03
CA THR A 270 -2.15 -5.54 27.76
C THR A 270 -1.19 -5.38 26.57
N THR A 271 -0.15 -6.23 26.46
CA THR A 271 0.70 -6.27 25.26
C THR A 271 -0.12 -6.68 24.03
N ILE A 272 -1.02 -7.65 24.15
CA ILE A 272 -1.85 -8.09 23.02
C ILE A 272 -2.79 -6.96 22.57
N SER A 273 -3.48 -6.29 23.49
CA SER A 273 -4.28 -5.09 23.20
C SER A 273 -3.47 -4.00 22.50
N LEU A 274 -2.27 -3.70 22.99
CA LEU A 274 -1.39 -2.68 22.43
C LEU A 274 -0.92 -3.02 21.01
N VAL A 275 -0.55 -4.28 20.76
CA VAL A 275 -0.17 -4.75 19.42
C VAL A 275 -1.37 -4.73 18.47
N ILE A 276 -2.59 -5.03 18.93
CA ILE A 276 -3.80 -4.91 18.09
C ILE A 276 -4.04 -3.45 17.69
N LEU A 277 -3.89 -2.47 18.61
CA LEU A 277 -3.99 -1.04 18.25
C LEU A 277 -2.94 -0.65 17.20
N ALA A 278 -1.72 -1.16 17.31
CA ALA A 278 -0.67 -0.91 16.34
C ALA A 278 -0.90 -1.60 14.98
N VAL A 279 -1.51 -2.79 14.96
CA VAL A 279 -1.92 -3.45 13.71
C VAL A 279 -3.11 -2.73 13.07
N LEU A 280 -4.03 -2.15 13.85
CA LEU A 280 -5.05 -1.25 13.33
C LEU A 280 -4.43 -0.02 12.66
N LEU A 281 -3.39 0.60 13.24
CA LEU A 281 -2.65 1.69 12.58
C LEU A 281 -1.93 1.27 11.29
N LEU A 282 -1.39 0.05 11.24
CA LEU A 282 -0.82 -0.51 10.01
C LEU A 282 -1.89 -0.68 8.94
N ILE A 283 -3.06 -1.24 9.28
CA ILE A 283 -4.21 -1.38 8.36
C ILE A 283 -4.67 0.00 7.88
N GLU A 284 -4.83 0.97 8.78
CA GLU A 284 -5.29 2.33 8.48
C GLU A 284 -4.37 3.01 7.45
N ARG A 285 -3.05 2.98 7.66
CA ARG A 285 -2.05 3.55 6.74
C ARG A 285 -2.07 2.89 5.35
N ASP A 286 -2.27 1.58 5.28
CA ASP A 286 -2.42 0.88 3.99
C ASP A 286 -3.76 1.17 3.31
N LEU A 287 -4.86 1.30 4.07
CA LEU A 287 -6.17 1.71 3.57
C LEU A 287 -6.12 3.10 2.95
N TRP A 288 -5.46 4.08 3.58
CA TRP A 288 -5.24 5.41 2.99
C TRP A 288 -4.51 5.34 1.65
N ARG A 289 -3.43 4.55 1.59
CA ARG A 289 -2.66 4.35 0.35
C ARG A 289 -3.47 3.63 -0.75
N LEU A 290 -4.34 2.70 -0.39
CA LEU A 290 -5.26 2.05 -1.34
C LEU A 290 -6.42 2.98 -1.76
N MET A 291 -6.92 3.82 -0.85
CA MET A 291 -8.06 4.71 -1.07
C MET A 291 -7.80 5.71 -2.20
N HIS A 292 -6.55 6.18 -2.34
CA HIS A 292 -6.08 6.88 -3.53
C HIS A 292 -6.49 6.15 -4.82
N TRP A 293 -6.10 4.88 -4.97
CA TRP A 293 -6.36 4.06 -6.15
C TRP A 293 -7.81 3.52 -6.24
N ALA A 294 -8.64 3.76 -5.23
CA ALA A 294 -10.06 3.44 -5.22
C ALA A 294 -10.96 4.66 -5.49
N LEU A 295 -10.44 5.89 -5.35
CA LEU A 295 -11.16 7.15 -5.58
C LEU A 295 -10.87 7.78 -6.95
N TYR A 296 -9.64 7.67 -7.46
CA TYR A 296 -9.32 8.11 -8.82
C TYR A 296 -9.68 7.03 -9.83
N ASP A 297 -10.35 7.43 -10.92
CA ASP A 297 -11.01 6.50 -11.83
C ASP A 297 -10.06 5.50 -12.52
N SER A 298 -10.63 4.33 -12.77
CA SER A 298 -10.09 3.12 -13.39
C SER A 298 -9.47 3.29 -14.79
N SER A 299 -9.63 4.46 -15.41
CA SER A 299 -9.03 4.84 -16.69
C SER A 299 -7.49 4.99 -16.67
N ARG A 300 -6.83 4.87 -15.51
CA ARG A 300 -5.38 5.07 -15.35
C ARG A 300 -4.56 3.77 -15.45
N VAL A 301 -3.62 3.75 -16.39
CA VAL A 301 -2.78 2.59 -16.80
C VAL A 301 -1.80 2.09 -15.71
N ASP A 302 -1.73 2.79 -14.57
CA ASP A 302 -0.64 2.66 -13.60
C ASP A 302 -0.94 1.81 -12.36
N TRP A 303 -2.16 1.29 -12.21
CA TRP A 303 -2.43 0.31 -11.16
C TRP A 303 -1.76 -1.05 -11.48
N LYS A 304 -0.53 -1.24 -11.00
CA LYS A 304 0.29 -2.40 -11.35
C LYS A 304 -0.13 -3.71 -10.65
N HIS A 305 -1.02 -3.72 -9.65
CA HIS A 305 -1.46 -4.94 -8.96
C HIS A 305 -2.61 -5.65 -9.71
N PRO A 306 -2.70 -6.99 -9.76
CA PRO A 306 -3.76 -7.68 -10.51
C PRO A 306 -5.15 -7.55 -9.87
N THR A 307 -5.25 -7.58 -8.54
CA THR A 307 -6.51 -7.27 -7.82
C THR A 307 -6.75 -5.76 -7.78
N PRO A 308 -7.98 -5.26 -8.06
CA PRO A 308 -8.36 -3.86 -7.88
C PRO A 308 -8.17 -3.33 -6.45
N ALA A 309 -7.85 -2.03 -6.31
CA ALA A 309 -7.67 -1.40 -5.00
C ALA A 309 -8.92 -1.45 -4.08
N PRO A 310 -10.18 -1.26 -4.56
CA PRO A 310 -11.37 -1.41 -3.73
C PRO A 310 -11.51 -2.79 -3.08
N ASP A 311 -11.11 -3.85 -3.78
CA ASP A 311 -11.21 -5.23 -3.28
C ASP A 311 -10.17 -5.49 -2.18
N LEU A 312 -8.95 -4.96 -2.36
CA LEU A 312 -7.90 -4.97 -1.34
C LEU A 312 -8.30 -4.14 -0.11
N MET A 313 -9.02 -3.04 -0.28
CA MET A 313 -9.59 -2.27 0.83
C MET A 313 -10.63 -3.08 1.60
N ARG A 314 -11.56 -3.76 0.91
CA ARG A 314 -12.56 -4.63 1.57
C ARG A 314 -11.89 -5.73 2.40
N ALA A 315 -10.86 -6.39 1.87
CA ALA A 315 -10.08 -7.39 2.62
C ALA A 315 -9.38 -6.79 3.87
N SER A 316 -8.82 -5.59 3.74
CA SER A 316 -8.09 -4.91 4.83
C SER A 316 -9.05 -4.38 5.91
N LEU A 317 -10.20 -3.81 5.51
CA LEU A 317 -11.31 -3.42 6.40
C LEU A 317 -11.88 -4.61 7.16
N GLN A 318 -12.05 -5.76 6.49
CA GLN A 318 -12.52 -6.98 7.14
C GLN A 318 -11.53 -7.49 8.21
N LEU A 319 -10.20 -7.38 7.97
CA LEU A 319 -9.24 -7.64 9.04
C LEU A 319 -9.33 -6.61 10.16
N ALA A 320 -9.58 -5.33 9.87
CA ALA A 320 -9.85 -4.34 10.91
C ALA A 320 -11.11 -4.68 11.72
N GLN A 321 -12.19 -5.16 11.10
CA GLN A 321 -13.39 -5.67 11.79
C GLN A 321 -13.07 -6.86 12.70
N VAL A 322 -12.26 -7.81 12.22
CA VAL A 322 -11.70 -8.88 13.05
C VAL A 322 -10.95 -8.26 14.23
N MET A 323 -9.89 -7.49 13.99
CA MET A 323 -9.03 -6.86 15.00
C MET A 323 -9.81 -6.03 16.03
N LEU A 324 -10.87 -5.32 15.63
CA LEU A 324 -11.72 -4.50 16.49
C LEU A 324 -12.61 -5.35 17.40
N GLY A 325 -13.38 -6.29 16.84
CA GLY A 325 -14.18 -7.22 17.65
C GLY A 325 -13.31 -8.13 18.54
N ARG A 326 -12.08 -8.40 18.10
CA ARG A 326 -11.02 -9.05 18.88
C ARG A 326 -10.57 -8.16 20.03
N PHE A 327 -10.21 -6.91 19.77
CA PHE A 327 -9.76 -5.93 20.76
C PHE A 327 -10.78 -5.71 21.87
N HIS A 328 -12.07 -5.59 21.53
CA HIS A 328 -13.17 -5.45 22.48
C HIS A 328 -13.12 -6.52 23.59
N HIS A 329 -12.90 -7.80 23.25
CA HIS A 329 -12.79 -8.89 24.23
C HIS A 329 -11.42 -9.03 24.93
N VAL A 330 -10.33 -8.43 24.41
CA VAL A 330 -9.01 -8.52 25.05
C VAL A 330 -8.79 -7.39 26.05
N GLY A 331 -8.69 -7.76 27.33
CA GLY A 331 -8.07 -6.93 28.38
C GLY A 331 -8.70 -5.56 28.64
N PRO A 332 -8.04 -4.73 29.48
CA PRO A 332 -8.33 -3.31 29.59
C PRO A 332 -7.85 -2.56 28.33
N TRP A 333 -8.24 -1.28 28.22
CA TRP A 333 -7.58 -0.34 27.32
C TRP A 333 -6.10 -0.21 27.73
N PRO A 334 -5.13 -0.28 26.78
CA PRO A 334 -3.70 -0.43 27.12
C PRO A 334 -2.94 0.90 27.28
N LEU A 335 -3.60 2.04 27.12
CA LEU A 335 -3.03 3.39 27.26
C LEU A 335 -3.65 4.06 28.49
N ASP A 336 -2.99 5.08 29.06
CA ASP A 336 -3.63 5.91 30.09
C ASP A 336 -4.82 6.69 29.49
N ILE A 337 -5.91 6.88 30.23
CA ILE A 337 -7.05 7.71 29.80
C ILE A 337 -6.59 9.16 29.57
N VAL A 338 -5.61 9.66 30.34
CA VAL A 338 -5.02 10.99 30.15
C VAL A 338 -4.16 11.04 28.88
N GLU A 339 -3.27 10.05 28.66
CA GLU A 339 -2.52 9.92 27.39
C GLU A 339 -3.49 9.79 26.18
N THR A 340 -4.62 9.12 26.37
CA THR A 340 -5.64 8.89 25.33
C THR A 340 -6.42 10.16 25.02
N ASN A 341 -6.89 10.88 26.02
CA ASN A 341 -7.57 12.16 25.83
C ASN A 341 -6.62 13.23 25.28
N ALA A 342 -5.32 13.19 25.61
CA ALA A 342 -4.30 14.04 24.99
C ALA A 342 -3.94 13.62 23.54
N THR A 343 -4.27 12.39 23.13
CA THR A 343 -4.11 11.92 21.75
C THR A 343 -5.36 12.24 20.91
N LEU A 344 -6.54 11.92 21.43
CA LEU A 344 -7.83 12.22 20.79
C LEU A 344 -8.15 13.73 20.79
N GLY A 345 -7.76 14.47 21.81
CA GLY A 345 -7.90 15.93 21.89
C GLY A 345 -7.05 16.63 20.82
N ARG A 346 -5.80 16.20 20.63
CA ARG A 346 -4.97 16.68 19.50
C ARG A 346 -5.56 16.31 18.13
N LEU A 347 -6.31 15.20 18.01
CA LEU A 347 -7.10 14.88 16.81
C LEU A 347 -8.41 15.68 16.68
N GLN A 348 -8.86 16.39 17.73
CA GLN A 348 -10.01 17.30 17.67
C GLN A 348 -9.58 18.75 17.38
N GLU A 349 -8.53 19.22 18.05
CA GLU A 349 -7.95 20.58 17.90
C GLU A 349 -7.46 20.86 16.46
N VAL A 350 -7.12 19.82 15.70
CA VAL A 350 -6.69 19.90 14.29
C VAL A 350 -7.86 20.19 13.32
N GLY A 351 -9.13 20.12 13.74
CA GLY A 351 -10.22 20.65 12.90
C GLY A 351 -11.65 20.12 13.09
N LEU A 352 -11.99 19.43 14.18
CA LEU A 352 -13.32 18.81 14.34
C LEU A 352 -14.24 19.58 15.29
N LYS A 353 -14.97 20.57 14.73
CA LYS A 353 -16.24 21.06 15.30
C LYS A 353 -17.29 19.94 15.32
N PRO A 354 -18.30 20.00 16.23
CA PRO A 354 -19.25 18.91 16.42
C PRO A 354 -20.26 18.77 15.26
N LEU A 355 -19.98 17.84 14.34
CA LEU A 355 -20.92 17.24 13.38
C LEU A 355 -21.74 18.20 12.49
N GLY A 356 -21.24 19.42 12.28
CA GLY A 356 -21.73 20.36 11.29
C GLY A 356 -20.62 21.36 10.95
N GLN A 357 -20.39 21.57 9.65
CA GLN A 357 -19.28 22.38 9.10
C GLN A 357 -17.89 21.87 9.54
N VAL A 358 -17.41 20.82 8.85
CA VAL A 358 -16.01 20.36 8.94
C VAL A 358 -15.26 20.83 7.70
N TYR A 359 -14.45 21.88 7.82
CA TYR A 359 -13.42 22.17 6.82
C TYR A 359 -12.30 21.14 6.97
N ILE A 360 -12.36 20.08 6.18
CA ILE A 360 -11.20 19.20 5.96
C ILE A 360 -10.29 19.98 5.00
N PRO A 361 -9.02 20.27 5.35
CA PRO A 361 -8.08 20.83 4.39
C PRO A 361 -8.02 19.96 3.14
N SER A 362 -7.78 20.60 2.00
CA SER A 362 -7.67 19.99 0.68
C SER A 362 -6.79 18.73 0.72
N PHE A 363 -7.08 17.79 -0.19
CA PHE A 363 -6.49 16.45 -0.21
C PHE A 363 -5.02 16.43 -0.69
N GLU A 364 -4.24 17.48 -0.39
CA GLU A 364 -2.92 17.86 -0.94
C GLU A 364 -1.76 16.95 -0.52
N ARG A 365 -1.99 16.06 0.46
CA ARG A 365 -1.00 15.06 0.88
C ARG A 365 -0.59 14.21 -0.33
N PRO A 366 0.70 14.17 -0.72
CA PRO A 366 1.15 13.32 -1.82
C PRO A 366 1.00 11.83 -1.47
N ILE A 367 1.09 10.97 -2.49
CA ILE A 367 1.14 9.50 -2.28
C ILE A 367 2.31 9.11 -1.34
N ARG A 368 3.35 9.96 -1.28
CA ARG A 368 4.42 9.92 -0.28
C ARG A 368 4.11 10.92 0.84
N TYR A 369 4.08 10.45 2.08
CA TYR A 369 3.67 11.20 3.26
C TYR A 369 4.72 12.23 3.69
N HIS A 370 4.29 13.41 4.10
CA HIS A 370 5.16 14.37 4.78
C HIS A 370 5.46 13.86 6.20
N ALA A 371 6.61 13.21 6.36
CA ALA A 371 6.90 12.40 7.55
C ALA A 371 6.89 13.15 8.89
N GLY A 372 7.06 14.49 8.87
CA GLY A 372 6.98 15.37 10.04
C GLY A 372 5.58 15.88 10.37
N ASP A 373 4.52 15.37 9.74
CA ASP A 373 3.13 15.65 10.12
C ASP A 373 2.64 14.63 11.17
N PRO A 374 2.54 15.00 12.46
CA PRO A 374 2.06 14.08 13.51
C PRO A 374 0.55 13.76 13.38
N THR A 375 -0.19 14.54 12.58
CA THR A 375 -1.63 14.32 12.32
C THR A 375 -1.86 13.28 11.22
N SER A 376 -0.79 12.82 10.54
CA SER A 376 -0.84 11.78 9.49
C SER A 376 -1.23 10.38 10.00
N LEU A 377 -1.40 10.22 11.32
CA LEU A 377 -2.08 9.10 11.95
C LEU A 377 -3.56 9.47 12.18
N ASP A 378 -4.28 9.66 11.07
CA ASP A 378 -5.74 9.78 11.04
C ASP A 378 -6.38 8.56 11.71
N GLY A 379 -6.66 8.67 13.00
CA GLY A 379 -6.93 7.53 13.88
C GLY A 379 -8.38 7.05 13.84
N SER A 380 -8.98 6.84 12.67
CA SER A 380 -10.39 6.40 12.58
C SER A 380 -10.58 5.00 13.17
N LEU A 381 -9.63 4.07 12.95
CA LEU A 381 -9.66 2.74 13.55
C LEU A 381 -9.28 2.76 15.03
N LEU A 382 -8.38 3.66 15.46
CA LEU A 382 -8.09 3.85 16.90
C LEU A 382 -9.29 4.45 17.64
N ARG A 383 -9.99 5.43 17.05
CA ARG A 383 -11.20 6.04 17.62
C ARG A 383 -12.33 5.03 17.73
N ARG A 384 -12.52 4.17 16.72
CA ARG A 384 -13.41 3.00 16.81
C ARG A 384 -12.98 2.07 17.94
N ALA A 385 -11.71 1.69 18.04
CA ALA A 385 -11.20 0.83 19.12
C ALA A 385 -11.40 1.42 20.52
N PHE A 386 -11.29 2.74 20.67
CA PHE A 386 -11.59 3.46 21.91
C PHE A 386 -13.09 3.42 22.26
N MET A 387 -13.96 3.72 21.28
CA MET A 387 -15.42 3.61 21.46
C MET A 387 -15.84 2.19 21.88
N LEU A 388 -15.21 1.13 21.32
CA LEU A 388 -15.45 -0.27 21.72
C LEU A 388 -15.10 -0.62 23.17
N LYS A 389 -14.33 0.23 23.86
CA LYS A 389 -13.97 0.07 25.28
C LYS A 389 -14.71 1.04 26.20
N GLN A 390 -15.13 2.21 25.69
CA GLN A 390 -16.02 3.12 26.43
C GLN A 390 -17.46 2.61 26.48
N ASN A 391 -17.98 2.14 25.34
CA ASN A 391 -19.38 1.80 25.12
C ASN A 391 -19.50 0.34 24.61
N PRO A 392 -19.30 -0.69 25.47
CA PRO A 392 -19.30 -2.09 25.06
C PRO A 392 -20.56 -2.56 24.34
N GLU A 393 -21.72 -1.98 24.68
CA GLU A 393 -23.02 -2.23 24.07
C GLU A 393 -23.12 -1.77 22.60
N THR A 394 -22.39 -0.72 22.19
CA THR A 394 -22.35 -0.26 20.79
C THR A 394 -21.39 -1.08 19.92
N ALA A 395 -20.77 -2.14 20.46
CA ALA A 395 -19.62 -2.79 19.82
C ALA A 395 -19.92 -3.37 18.43
N ASN A 396 -21.11 -3.92 18.24
CA ASN A 396 -21.53 -4.49 16.96
C ASN A 396 -21.67 -3.40 15.89
N GLU A 397 -22.33 -2.29 16.22
CA GLU A 397 -22.49 -1.14 15.31
C GLU A 397 -21.15 -0.54 14.91
N VAL A 398 -20.22 -0.37 15.84
CA VAL A 398 -18.88 0.20 15.59
C VAL A 398 -18.01 -0.72 14.73
N VAL A 399 -18.20 -2.04 14.78
CA VAL A 399 -17.54 -3.03 13.90
C VAL A 399 -18.23 -3.11 12.54
N GLU A 400 -19.54 -3.25 12.50
CA GLU A 400 -20.29 -3.51 11.25
C GLU A 400 -20.41 -2.26 10.37
N SER A 401 -20.37 -1.07 10.97
CA SER A 401 -20.24 0.20 10.24
C SER A 401 -18.84 0.44 9.63
N LEU A 402 -17.90 -0.49 9.73
CA LEU A 402 -16.60 -0.45 9.04
C LEU A 402 -16.69 -1.14 7.65
N THR A 403 -17.64 -0.72 6.84
CA THR A 403 -17.76 -1.12 5.42
C THR A 403 -16.87 -0.26 4.53
N PHE A 404 -16.64 -0.71 3.28
CA PHE A 404 -15.97 0.10 2.26
C PHE A 404 -16.70 1.42 2.02
N ASP A 405 -18.02 1.38 1.81
CA ASP A 405 -18.80 2.58 1.49
C ASP A 405 -18.90 3.55 2.68
N ASN A 406 -18.78 3.06 3.92
CA ASN A 406 -18.69 3.92 5.10
C ASN A 406 -17.30 4.52 5.25
N PHE A 407 -16.23 3.76 5.01
CA PHE A 407 -14.85 4.25 5.05
C PHE A 407 -14.55 5.24 3.92
N ILE A 408 -15.12 5.03 2.73
CA ILE A 408 -15.03 5.99 1.62
C ILE A 408 -15.84 7.25 1.95
N ARG A 409 -17.07 7.14 2.48
CA ARG A 409 -17.88 8.32 2.84
C ARG A 409 -17.29 9.12 4.00
N SER A 410 -16.65 8.50 4.98
CA SER A 410 -16.00 9.23 6.09
C SER A 410 -14.73 9.98 5.67
N HIS A 411 -14.25 9.80 4.44
CA HIS A 411 -13.03 10.44 3.92
C HIS A 411 -13.23 11.07 2.53
N ARG A 412 -14.45 11.17 2.00
CA ARG A 412 -14.77 12.12 0.93
C ARG A 412 -14.99 13.49 1.56
N PRO A 413 -14.50 14.59 0.97
CA PRO A 413 -15.07 15.90 1.22
C PRO A 413 -16.56 15.88 0.89
N GLU A 414 -17.38 16.61 1.64
CA GLU A 414 -18.79 16.79 1.29
C GLU A 414 -18.86 17.52 -0.07
N GLU A 415 -19.65 17.00 -1.02
CA GLU A 415 -19.67 17.53 -2.40
C GLU A 415 -20.13 19.00 -2.44
N GLU A 416 -20.94 19.42 -1.46
CA GLU A 416 -21.34 20.82 -1.22
C GLU A 416 -20.14 21.75 -0.89
N GLN A 417 -19.10 21.25 -0.23
CA GLN A 417 -17.89 22.05 0.08
C GLN A 417 -17.01 22.26 -1.17
N ILE A 418 -17.00 21.29 -2.09
CA ILE A 418 -16.27 21.42 -3.37
C ILE A 418 -17.01 22.41 -4.27
N LEU A 419 -18.35 22.32 -4.36
CA LEU A 419 -19.17 23.24 -5.15
C LEU A 419 -19.13 24.67 -4.58
N GLY A 420 -19.18 24.83 -3.25
CA GLY A 420 -19.05 26.14 -2.58
C GLY A 420 -17.68 26.82 -2.72
N LEU A 421 -16.65 26.11 -3.20
CA LEU A 421 -15.34 26.69 -3.57
C LEU A 421 -15.23 27.00 -5.08
N ILE A 422 -16.14 26.50 -5.90
CA ILE A 422 -16.19 26.76 -7.36
C ILE A 422 -17.05 27.99 -7.66
N ASP A 423 -17.94 28.41 -6.74
CA ASP A 423 -18.82 29.58 -6.84
C ASP A 423 -18.08 30.93 -6.61
N ILE A 424 -16.81 31.01 -7.03
CA ILE A 424 -16.06 32.26 -7.16
C ILE A 424 -16.36 32.81 -8.55
N ASN A 425 -17.04 33.96 -8.62
CA ASN A 425 -17.45 34.62 -9.86
C ASN A 425 -16.29 34.82 -10.86
N LEU A 426 -16.13 33.87 -11.78
CA LEU A 426 -15.45 34.07 -13.05
C LEU A 426 -16.43 34.77 -14.00
N GLU A 427 -16.60 36.08 -13.80
CA GLU A 427 -17.11 36.96 -14.84
C GLU A 427 -16.14 36.88 -16.02
N TRP A 428 -16.51 36.11 -17.06
CA TRP A 428 -15.77 36.09 -18.32
C TRP A 428 -15.83 37.49 -18.94
N PRO A 429 -14.68 38.13 -19.22
CA PRO A 429 -14.68 39.37 -19.98
C PRO A 429 -15.28 39.11 -21.36
N ALA A 430 -16.34 39.82 -21.71
CA ALA A 430 -17.01 39.64 -23.01
C ALA A 430 -16.13 40.08 -24.19
N ASP A 431 -15.15 40.95 -23.92
CA ASP A 431 -14.30 41.59 -24.93
C ASP A 431 -12.85 41.05 -24.89
N MET A 432 -12.58 40.02 -25.69
CA MET A 432 -11.25 39.83 -26.29
C MET A 432 -11.41 39.53 -27.78
N ASP A 433 -11.40 40.60 -28.56
CA ASP A 433 -11.33 40.56 -30.01
C ASP A 433 -10.09 39.82 -30.52
N ALA A 434 -10.20 39.25 -31.71
CA ALA A 434 -9.09 38.59 -32.38
C ALA A 434 -8.01 39.60 -32.81
N HIS A 435 -6.74 39.29 -32.55
CA HIS A 435 -5.61 39.46 -33.49
C HIS A 435 -4.28 38.99 -32.86
N SER A 436 -3.64 37.97 -33.45
CA SER A 436 -2.18 37.82 -33.50
C SER A 436 -1.80 36.70 -34.49
N ASP A 437 -0.78 36.96 -35.30
CA ASP A 437 -0.52 36.20 -36.53
C ASP A 437 0.38 34.98 -36.31
N PHE A 438 -0.09 33.81 -36.75
CA PHE A 438 0.73 32.60 -36.84
C PHE A 438 1.56 32.60 -38.12
N HIS A 439 2.79 33.10 -38.05
CA HIS A 439 3.77 32.90 -39.11
C HIS A 439 4.16 31.42 -39.23
N PHE A 440 3.77 30.79 -40.34
CA PHE A 440 4.38 29.54 -40.79
C PHE A 440 5.89 29.75 -41.04
N ILE A 441 6.71 28.85 -40.52
CA ILE A 441 8.08 28.63 -41.00
C ILE A 441 8.10 27.24 -41.62
N SER A 442 8.38 27.18 -42.92
CA SER A 442 8.44 25.96 -43.71
C SER A 442 9.72 25.17 -43.47
N SER A 443 9.61 23.85 -43.48
CA SER A 443 10.75 22.93 -43.54
C SER A 443 11.28 22.80 -44.96
N GLU A 444 12.55 23.14 -45.20
CA GLU A 444 13.36 22.61 -46.30
C GLU A 444 14.86 22.84 -46.01
N ASP A 445 15.74 22.48 -46.96
CA ASP A 445 17.21 22.56 -46.91
C ASP A 445 17.94 21.74 -45.82
N PHE A 446 18.26 20.48 -46.17
CA PHE A 446 19.62 19.95 -46.01
C PHE A 446 19.93 18.91 -47.10
N SER A 447 20.82 19.27 -48.03
CA SER A 447 21.23 18.46 -49.19
C SER A 447 22.65 17.91 -49.07
N ASP A 448 23.04 17.05 -50.02
CA ASP A 448 24.23 16.20 -50.03
C ASP A 448 25.59 16.83 -49.63
N GLY A 449 26.42 15.99 -49.01
CA GLY A 449 27.85 16.22 -48.77
C GLY A 449 28.65 14.91 -48.81
N THR A 450 29.07 14.47 -50.01
CA THR A 450 29.78 13.20 -50.22
C THR A 450 31.30 13.29 -50.17
N SER A 451 31.97 12.16 -49.86
CA SER A 451 33.43 11.91 -49.93
C SER A 451 34.26 12.55 -48.79
N GLU A 452 35.46 12.08 -48.44
CA GLU A 452 36.40 11.17 -49.14
C GLU A 452 36.83 9.92 -48.33
N ARG A 453 37.67 9.08 -48.95
CA ARG A 453 38.31 7.90 -48.38
C ARG A 453 39.52 8.27 -47.50
N SER A 454 39.78 7.45 -46.49
CA SER A 454 41.16 7.11 -46.07
C SER A 454 41.24 5.62 -45.74
N SER A 455 42.44 5.03 -45.72
CA SER A 455 42.60 3.58 -45.96
C SER A 455 43.82 2.95 -45.31
N ALA A 456 43.78 1.60 -45.24
CA ALA A 456 44.84 0.66 -44.84
C ALA A 456 45.11 0.52 -43.32
N PRO A 457 45.78 -0.56 -42.88
CA PRO A 457 46.04 -1.84 -43.56
C PRO A 457 45.39 -3.06 -42.87
N ARG A 458 45.30 -4.18 -43.58
CA ARG A 458 45.28 -5.53 -42.98
C ARG A 458 46.67 -6.11 -43.16
N ASP A 459 47.27 -6.63 -42.10
CA ASP A 459 48.49 -7.41 -42.23
C ASP A 459 48.54 -8.65 -41.34
N ASN A 460 49.36 -9.60 -41.80
CA ASN A 460 49.35 -11.02 -41.52
C ASN A 460 49.81 -11.43 -40.10
N GLN A 461 49.22 -12.52 -39.58
CA GLN A 461 49.96 -13.51 -38.79
C GLN A 461 49.49 -14.94 -39.10
N PRO A 462 50.35 -15.79 -39.70
CA PRO A 462 50.30 -17.23 -39.55
C PRO A 462 51.19 -17.66 -38.37
N GLY A 463 50.75 -18.64 -37.57
CA GLY A 463 51.49 -19.08 -36.38
C GLY A 463 50.87 -20.30 -35.70
N SER A 464 51.11 -21.48 -36.26
CA SER A 464 50.76 -22.76 -35.65
C SER A 464 51.86 -23.24 -34.71
N GLU A 465 51.50 -23.77 -33.54
CA GLU A 465 52.32 -24.83 -32.94
C GLU A 465 51.50 -25.78 -32.06
N HIS A 466 51.92 -27.04 -31.98
CA HIS A 466 51.26 -28.09 -31.20
C HIS A 466 51.87 -28.17 -29.79
N GLY A 467 51.03 -28.29 -28.75
CA GLY A 467 51.44 -28.64 -27.39
C GLY A 467 50.56 -29.78 -26.86
N SER A 468 51.13 -30.96 -26.64
CA SER A 468 50.38 -32.18 -26.29
C SER A 468 50.86 -32.83 -25.00
N LEU A 469 49.88 -33.25 -24.19
CA LEU A 469 49.92 -34.33 -23.18
C LEU A 469 50.75 -34.17 -21.89
N SER A 470 50.18 -34.76 -20.82
CA SER A 470 50.80 -35.20 -19.55
C SER A 470 51.52 -34.15 -18.68
N SER A 471 51.22 -34.05 -17.38
CA SER A 471 50.86 -35.14 -16.44
C SER A 471 49.72 -34.77 -15.50
#